data_AF-A0A845PTM9-F1
#
_entry.id   AF-A0A845PTM9-F1
#
_cell.length_a   1.000
_cell.length_b   1.000
_cell.length_c   1.000
_cell.angle_alpha   90.00
_cell.angle_beta   90.00
_cell.angle_gamma   90.00
#
_symmetry.space_group_name_H-M   'P 1'
#
loop_
_entity.id
_entity.type
_entity.pdbx_description
1 polymer ?
#
loop_
_entity_poly.entity_id
_entity_poly.type
_entity_poly.pdbx_seq_one_letter_code
_entity_poly.pdbx_strand_id
1 'polypeptide(L)'
;MSLTLKEYEKHRDEFIEGCEKVDQGELSFLDFAVSLSEEIKHLSALQDIYKAWLNENVDNITNESEQYGKEGYKGFVFSKATKTTYSYKHIPTWIDLEKKRKELENMAKLALKMVEKRGVSVDENGEIIPLPEVNITSFIKTETVRR
;
A
#
# COMPACT_ATOMS: atom_id res chain seq x y z
N MET A 1 -14.32 21.23 -20.99
CA MET A 1 -13.59 20.07 -20.44
C MET A 1 -12.66 20.58 -19.37
N SER A 2 -12.82 20.04 -18.16
CA SER A 2 -12.50 20.68 -16.87
C SER A 2 -11.01 20.82 -16.61
N LEU A 3 -10.67 21.80 -15.77
CA LEU A 3 -9.33 22.10 -15.25
C LEU A 3 -8.50 20.84 -14.93
N THR A 4 -9.16 19.81 -14.40
CA THR A 4 -8.60 18.52 -14.03
C THR A 4 -8.00 17.71 -15.19
N LEU A 5 -8.56 17.76 -16.40
CA LEU A 5 -7.99 17.03 -17.54
C LEU A 5 -6.68 17.70 -18.01
N LYS A 6 -6.64 19.03 -18.02
CA LYS A 6 -5.45 19.80 -18.39
C LYS A 6 -4.32 19.62 -17.38
N GLU A 7 -4.66 19.60 -16.09
CA GLU A 7 -3.69 19.33 -15.02
C GLU A 7 -3.14 17.91 -15.13
N TYR A 8 -4.00 16.92 -15.39
CA TYR A 8 -3.57 15.54 -15.62
C TYR A 8 -2.64 15.41 -16.83
N GLU A 9 -3.00 15.99 -17.96
CA GLU A 9 -2.16 15.98 -19.17
C GLU A 9 -0.81 16.63 -18.89
N LYS A 10 -0.80 17.75 -18.16
CA LYS A 10 0.43 18.42 -17.75
C LYS A 10 1.32 17.51 -16.88
N HIS A 11 0.80 16.92 -15.81
CA HIS A 11 1.57 16.00 -14.95
C HIS A 11 2.10 14.79 -15.72
N ARG A 12 1.30 14.26 -16.66
CA ARG A 12 1.73 13.15 -17.53
C ARG A 12 2.88 13.58 -18.44
N ASP A 13 2.76 14.73 -19.09
CA ASP A 13 3.76 15.19 -20.04
C ASP A 13 5.07 15.56 -19.32
N GLU A 14 4.99 16.17 -18.13
CA GLU A 14 6.15 16.43 -17.24
C GLU A 14 6.85 15.12 -16.81
N PHE A 15 6.08 14.07 -16.51
CA PHE A 15 6.63 12.75 -16.21
C PHE A 15 7.38 12.14 -17.40
N ILE A 16 6.79 12.21 -18.60
CA ILE A 16 7.41 11.68 -19.83
C ILE A 16 8.71 12.45 -20.13
N GLU A 17 8.68 13.78 -20.07
CA GLU A 17 9.88 14.61 -20.26
C GLU A 17 10.98 14.29 -19.24
N GLY A 18 10.61 14.06 -17.98
CA GLY A 18 11.54 13.63 -16.94
C GLY A 18 12.18 12.27 -17.25
N CYS A 19 11.41 11.30 -17.72
CA CYS A 19 11.92 9.99 -18.18
C CYS A 19 12.92 10.17 -19.33
N GLU A 20 12.58 10.95 -20.34
CA GLU A 20 13.44 11.19 -21.50
C GLU A 20 14.77 11.86 -21.10
N LYS A 21 14.74 12.84 -20.18
CA LYS A 21 15.96 13.48 -19.64
C LYS A 21 16.84 12.52 -18.86
N VAL A 22 16.25 11.58 -18.11
CA VAL A 22 17.01 10.54 -17.42
C VAL A 22 17.65 9.58 -18.41
N ASP A 23 16.91 9.15 -19.44
CA ASP A 23 17.42 8.26 -20.48
C ASP A 23 18.55 8.90 -21.29
N GLN A 24 18.49 10.23 -21.49
CA GLN A 24 19.52 11.02 -22.16
C GLN A 24 20.71 11.37 -21.25
N GLY A 25 20.63 11.07 -19.94
CA GLY A 25 21.67 11.37 -18.97
C GLY A 25 21.74 12.84 -18.53
N GLU A 26 20.72 13.65 -18.86
CA GLU A 26 20.60 15.06 -18.46
C GLU A 26 20.09 15.22 -17.02
N LEU A 27 19.40 14.19 -16.50
CA LEU A 27 18.88 14.13 -15.14
C LEU A 27 19.29 12.81 -14.47
N SER A 28 19.73 12.86 -13.21
CA SER A 28 20.04 11.66 -12.45
C SER A 28 18.77 10.89 -12.09
N PHE A 29 18.84 9.56 -12.13
CA PHE A 29 17.77 8.69 -11.61
C PHE A 29 17.37 9.04 -10.18
N LEU A 30 18.34 9.43 -9.34
CA LEU A 30 18.07 9.76 -7.94
C LEU A 30 17.30 11.08 -7.81
N ASP A 31 17.72 12.10 -8.56
CA ASP A 31 17.08 13.42 -8.51
C ASP A 31 15.64 13.35 -9.04
N PHE A 32 15.43 12.61 -10.13
CA PHE A 32 14.08 12.36 -10.64
C PHE A 32 13.24 11.52 -9.68
N ALA A 33 13.81 10.49 -9.05
CA ALA A 33 13.09 9.71 -8.04
C ALA A 33 12.67 10.57 -6.83
N VAL A 34 13.49 11.55 -6.42
CA VAL A 34 13.14 12.51 -5.36
C VAL A 34 11.97 13.38 -5.80
N SER A 35 12.02 13.98 -6.99
CA SER A 35 10.93 14.84 -7.47
C SER A 35 9.60 14.09 -7.57
N LEU A 36 9.61 12.87 -8.09
CA LEU A 36 8.42 12.02 -8.16
C LEU A 36 7.91 11.65 -6.75
N SER A 37 8.81 11.39 -5.81
CA SER A 37 8.42 11.07 -4.43
C SER A 37 7.73 12.25 -3.74
N GLU A 38 8.15 13.48 -4.02
CA GLU A 38 7.50 14.69 -3.51
C GLU A 38 6.14 14.92 -4.18
N GLU A 39 6.07 14.78 -5.51
CA GLU A 39 4.83 14.90 -6.26
C GLU A 39 3.77 13.90 -5.78
N ILE A 40 4.14 12.62 -5.62
CA ILE A 40 3.26 11.58 -5.10
C ILE A 40 2.73 11.95 -3.70
N LYS A 41 3.57 12.52 -2.83
CA LYS A 41 3.13 12.96 -1.50
C LYS A 41 2.08 14.06 -1.60
N HIS A 42 2.27 15.05 -2.46
CA HIS A 42 1.32 16.14 -2.65
C HIS A 42 -0.01 15.64 -3.24
N LEU A 43 0.06 14.81 -4.28
CA LEU A 43 -1.13 14.22 -4.91
C LEU A 43 -1.90 13.31 -3.94
N SER A 44 -1.19 12.51 -3.13
CA SER A 44 -1.80 11.69 -2.08
C SER A 44 -2.49 12.56 -1.02
N ALA A 45 -1.83 13.63 -0.56
CA ALA A 45 -2.43 14.55 0.42
C ALA A 45 -3.70 15.22 -0.12
N LEU A 46 -3.67 15.64 -1.40
CA LEU A 46 -4.86 16.19 -2.07
C LEU A 46 -5.97 15.15 -2.21
N GLN A 47 -5.62 13.91 -2.57
CA GLN A 47 -6.57 12.80 -2.65
C GLN A 47 -7.22 12.53 -1.29
N ASP A 48 -6.47 12.62 -0.19
CA ASP A 48 -6.98 12.42 1.16
C ASP A 48 -7.95 13.54 1.57
N ILE A 49 -7.68 14.80 1.19
CA ILE A 49 -8.62 15.92 1.37
C ILE A 49 -9.94 15.64 0.64
N TYR A 50 -9.89 15.21 -0.61
CA TYR A 50 -11.09 14.90 -1.38
C TYR A 50 -11.89 13.73 -0.79
N LYS A 51 -11.19 12.67 -0.36
CA LYS A 51 -11.82 11.54 0.32
C LYS A 51 -12.46 11.95 1.64
N ALA A 52 -11.80 12.81 2.41
CA ALA A 52 -12.34 13.32 3.66
C ALA A 52 -13.68 14.04 3.42
N TRP A 53 -13.72 14.98 2.46
CA TRP A 53 -14.95 15.68 2.11
C TRP A 53 -16.06 14.75 1.62
N LEU A 54 -15.73 13.77 0.75
CA LEU A 54 -16.70 12.77 0.29
C LEU A 54 -17.28 11.94 1.45
N ASN A 55 -16.44 11.54 2.40
CA ASN A 55 -16.85 10.76 3.56
C ASN A 55 -17.69 11.59 4.56
N GLU A 56 -17.33 12.86 4.78
CA GLU A 56 -18.10 13.79 5.61
C GLU A 56 -19.50 14.03 5.03
N ASN A 57 -19.64 13.99 3.71
CA ASN A 57 -20.89 14.22 3.00
C ASN A 57 -21.56 12.93 2.50
N VAL A 58 -21.14 11.76 3.00
CA VAL A 58 -21.61 10.45 2.50
C VAL A 58 -23.14 10.34 2.52
N ASP A 59 -23.79 10.80 3.59
CA ASP A 59 -25.25 10.71 3.73
C ASP A 59 -25.95 11.65 2.74
N ASN A 60 -25.47 12.89 2.59
CA ASN A 60 -26.05 13.85 1.64
C ASN A 60 -25.93 13.35 0.19
N ILE A 61 -24.73 12.88 -0.20
CA ILE A 61 -24.46 12.39 -1.56
C ILE A 61 -25.29 11.16 -1.86
N THR A 62 -25.37 10.21 -0.92
CA THR A 62 -26.10 8.96 -1.16
C THR A 62 -27.61 9.20 -1.23
N ASN A 63 -28.17 10.00 -0.32
CA ASN A 63 -29.58 10.40 -0.35
C ASN A 63 -29.94 11.16 -1.64
N GLU A 64 -29.08 12.06 -2.13
CA GLU A 64 -29.31 12.76 -3.40
C GLU A 64 -29.23 11.79 -4.59
N SER A 65 -28.26 10.86 -4.56
CA SER A 65 -28.04 9.91 -5.65
C SER A 65 -29.15 8.87 -5.83
N GLU A 66 -29.92 8.57 -4.77
CA GLU A 66 -31.03 7.60 -4.80
C GLU A 66 -32.08 7.95 -5.85
N GLN A 67 -32.27 9.24 -6.14
CA GLN A 67 -33.24 9.75 -7.12
C GLN A 67 -32.92 9.30 -8.56
N TYR A 68 -31.66 8.98 -8.84
CA TYR A 68 -31.18 8.61 -10.17
C TYR A 68 -31.12 7.09 -10.40
N GLY A 69 -31.38 6.30 -9.35
CA GLY A 69 -31.46 4.83 -9.43
C GLY A 69 -30.24 4.18 -10.10
N LYS A 70 -30.49 3.21 -10.98
CA LYS A 70 -29.44 2.41 -11.64
C LYS A 70 -28.74 3.13 -12.78
N GLU A 71 -29.35 4.17 -13.36
CA GLU A 71 -28.73 4.98 -14.41
C GLU A 71 -27.63 5.89 -13.82
N GLY A 72 -27.76 6.21 -12.53
CA GLY A 72 -26.80 7.01 -11.79
C GLY A 72 -26.81 8.47 -12.22
N TYR A 73 -25.99 9.27 -11.55
CA TYR A 73 -25.81 10.69 -11.85
C TYR A 73 -24.55 10.89 -12.70
N LYS A 74 -24.70 11.41 -13.92
CA LYS A 74 -23.59 11.66 -14.86
C LYS A 74 -22.69 10.42 -15.10
N GLY A 75 -23.28 9.23 -15.13
CA GLY A 75 -22.57 7.97 -15.32
C GLY A 75 -21.93 7.39 -14.04
N PHE A 76 -22.20 7.98 -12.87
CA PHE A 76 -21.72 7.48 -11.57
C PHE A 76 -22.88 7.00 -10.70
N VAL A 77 -22.72 5.84 -10.08
CA VAL A 77 -23.63 5.34 -9.04
C VAL A 77 -22.92 5.51 -7.70
N PHE A 78 -23.54 6.27 -6.79
CA PHE A 78 -23.01 6.46 -5.45
C PHE A 78 -23.74 5.52 -4.49
N SER A 79 -22.98 4.77 -3.71
CA SER A 79 -23.53 3.83 -2.73
C SER A 79 -22.78 3.93 -1.42
N LYS A 80 -23.50 4.02 -0.30
CA LYS A 80 -22.91 3.95 1.03
C LYS A 80 -22.44 2.52 1.31
N ALA A 81 -21.13 2.33 1.48
CA ALA A 81 -20.57 1.07 1.95
C ALA A 81 -20.28 1.17 3.46
N THR A 82 -20.81 0.23 4.24
CA THR A 82 -20.48 0.10 5.67
C THR A 82 -19.59 -1.12 5.87
N LYS A 83 -18.44 -0.94 6.52
CA LYS A 83 -17.53 -2.02 6.88
C LYS A 83 -17.50 -2.18 8.39
N THR A 84 -17.98 -3.32 8.88
CA THR A 84 -17.78 -3.73 10.28
C THR A 84 -16.41 -4.40 10.42
N THR A 85 -15.58 -3.92 11.33
CA THR A 85 -14.30 -4.56 11.66
C THR A 85 -14.43 -5.22 13.03
N TYR A 86 -14.34 -6.55 13.08
CA TYR A 86 -14.34 -7.29 14.33
C TYR A 86 -12.92 -7.30 14.92
N SER A 87 -12.80 -6.98 16.20
CA SER A 87 -11.54 -7.08 16.93
C SER A 87 -11.56 -8.30 17.83
N TYR A 88 -10.69 -9.27 17.57
CA TYR A 88 -10.54 -10.49 18.37
C TYR A 88 -9.43 -10.37 19.42
N LYS A 89 -8.77 -9.20 19.49
CA LYS A 89 -7.59 -8.95 20.35
C LYS A 89 -7.84 -9.10 21.85
N HIS A 90 -9.11 -9.14 22.26
CA HIS A 90 -9.52 -9.31 23.66
C HIS A 90 -9.83 -10.76 24.03
N ILE A 91 -9.89 -11.68 23.05
CA ILE A 91 -10.22 -13.09 23.28
C ILE A 91 -8.94 -13.82 23.72
N PRO A 92 -8.85 -14.39 24.93
CA PRO A 92 -7.61 -15.00 25.44
C PRO A 92 -7.08 -16.11 24.53
N THR A 93 -7.95 -17.00 24.05
CA THR A 93 -7.57 -18.09 23.13
C THR A 93 -7.02 -17.58 21.80
N TRP A 94 -7.50 -16.43 21.32
CA TRP A 94 -6.97 -15.80 20.11
C TRP A 94 -5.55 -15.26 20.33
N ILE A 95 -5.31 -14.61 21.47
CA ILE A 95 -3.98 -14.10 21.83
C ILE A 95 -2.97 -15.25 21.91
N ASP A 96 -3.36 -16.37 22.54
CA ASP A 96 -2.50 -17.56 22.68
C ASP A 96 -2.17 -18.19 21.32
N LEU A 97 -3.15 -18.31 20.43
CA LEU A 97 -2.95 -18.83 19.08
C LEU A 97 -2.08 -17.89 18.23
N GLU A 98 -2.27 -16.58 18.34
CA GLU A 98 -1.44 -15.60 17.64
C GLU A 98 0.01 -15.66 18.10
N LYS A 99 0.23 -15.87 19.41
CA LYS A 99 1.56 -16.08 19.99
C LYS A 99 2.22 -17.34 19.43
N LYS A 100 1.53 -18.48 19.48
CA LYS A 100 2.04 -19.76 18.93
C LYS A 100 2.35 -19.67 17.44
N ARG A 101 1.50 -18.99 16.66
CA ARG A 101 1.74 -18.75 15.23
C ARG A 101 3.03 -17.96 15.00
N LYS A 102 3.23 -16.87 15.74
CA LYS A 102 4.46 -16.05 15.66
C LYS A 102 5.70 -16.82 16.08
N GLU A 103 5.60 -17.66 17.11
CA GLU A 103 6.70 -18.53 17.55
C GLU A 103 7.11 -19.50 16.43
N LEU A 104 6.14 -20.15 15.77
CA LEU A 104 6.40 -21.06 14.64
C LEU A 104 7.01 -20.33 13.45
N GLU A 105 6.49 -19.16 13.06
CA GLU A 105 7.06 -18.35 11.98
C GLU A 105 8.51 -17.95 12.27
N ASN A 106 8.82 -17.60 13.52
CA ASN A 106 10.17 -17.22 13.93
C ASN A 106 11.12 -18.42 13.91
N MET A 107 10.66 -19.58 14.40
CA MET A 107 11.42 -20.82 14.37
C MET A 107 11.78 -21.21 12.93
N ALA A 108 10.82 -21.20 12.01
CA ALA A 108 11.04 -21.50 10.58
C ALA A 108 12.01 -20.51 9.90
N LYS A 109 11.94 -19.21 10.25
CA LYS A 109 12.89 -18.20 9.77
C LYS A 109 14.31 -18.41 10.29
N LEU A 110 14.46 -18.80 11.55
CA LEU A 110 15.76 -19.09 12.15
C LEU A 110 16.37 -20.35 11.53
N ALA A 111 15.57 -21.39 11.33
CA ALA A 111 15.92 -22.60 10.61
C ALA A 111 16.49 -22.30 9.21
N LEU A 112 15.80 -21.47 8.42
CA LEU A 112 16.29 -21.04 7.11
C LEU A 112 17.66 -20.34 7.20
N LYS A 113 17.81 -19.37 8.13
CA LYS A 113 19.08 -18.65 8.33
C LYS A 113 20.22 -19.57 8.77
N MET A 114 19.93 -20.64 9.51
CA MET A 114 20.93 -21.63 9.92
C MET A 114 21.40 -22.46 8.73
N VAL A 115 20.47 -22.91 7.86
CA VAL A 115 20.80 -23.64 6.63
C VAL A 115 21.61 -22.78 5.66
N GLU A 116 21.23 -21.51 5.49
CA GLU A 116 21.98 -20.53 4.68
C GLU A 116 23.43 -20.36 5.16
N LYS A 117 23.67 -20.50 6.48
CA LYS A 117 25.00 -20.44 7.10
C LYS A 117 25.74 -21.79 7.15
N ARG A 118 25.29 -22.79 6.39
CA ARG A 118 25.82 -24.17 6.36
C ARG A 118 25.61 -24.97 7.66
N GLY A 119 24.67 -24.56 8.51
CA GLY A 119 24.19 -25.33 9.66
C GLY A 119 23.09 -26.33 9.28
N VAL A 120 22.70 -27.17 10.23
CA VAL A 120 21.56 -28.10 10.08
C VAL A 120 20.34 -27.49 10.76
N SER A 121 19.17 -27.55 10.13
CA SER A 121 17.90 -27.07 10.68
C SER A 121 17.22 -28.16 11.50
N VAL A 122 17.67 -28.35 12.74
CA VAL A 122 17.06 -29.25 13.73
C VAL A 122 16.53 -28.48 14.93
N ASP A 123 15.37 -28.89 15.45
CA ASP A 123 14.80 -28.35 16.69
C ASP A 123 15.43 -28.97 17.96
N GLU A 124 14.95 -28.58 19.14
CA GLU A 124 15.45 -29.06 20.44
C GLU A 124 15.28 -30.59 20.65
N ASN A 125 14.43 -31.25 19.85
CA ASN A 125 14.17 -32.69 19.90
C ASN A 125 14.88 -33.45 18.76
N GLY A 126 15.64 -32.75 17.91
CA GLY A 126 16.34 -33.34 16.76
C GLY A 126 15.48 -33.53 15.51
N GLU A 127 14.28 -32.96 15.46
CA GLU A 127 13.40 -33.03 14.29
C GLU A 127 13.73 -31.95 13.26
N ILE A 128 13.57 -32.28 11.97
CA ILE A 128 13.84 -31.35 10.87
C ILE A 128 12.72 -30.30 10.83
N ILE A 129 13.08 -29.05 11.11
CA ILE A 129 12.13 -27.93 10.99
C ILE A 129 11.86 -27.67 9.49
N PRO A 130 10.59 -27.64 9.04
CA PRO A 130 10.27 -27.34 7.66
C PRO A 130 10.68 -25.91 7.30
N LEU A 131 11.39 -25.77 6.19
CA LEU A 131 11.86 -24.47 5.71
C LEU A 131 10.72 -23.71 5.02
N PRO A 132 10.63 -22.38 5.23
CA PRO A 132 9.67 -21.56 4.52
C PRO A 132 10.08 -21.41 3.04
N GLU A 133 9.08 -21.26 2.17
CA GLU A 133 9.30 -20.84 0.78
C GLU A 133 9.70 -19.36 0.72
N VAL A 134 10.72 -19.04 -0.08
CA VAL A 134 11.26 -17.68 -0.18
C VAL A 134 10.92 -17.08 -1.54
N ASN A 135 10.11 -16.03 -1.54
CA ASN A 135 9.80 -15.22 -2.72
C ASN A 135 10.45 -13.84 -2.56
N ILE A 136 11.40 -13.50 -3.44
CA ILE A 136 12.16 -12.24 -3.38
C ILE A 136 11.63 -11.25 -4.41
N THR A 137 11.17 -10.10 -3.92
CA THR A 137 10.75 -8.96 -4.76
C THR A 137 11.48 -7.70 -4.30
N SER A 138 12.10 -6.98 -5.23
CA SER A 138 12.79 -5.72 -4.96
C SER A 138 11.89 -4.52 -5.31
N PHE A 139 11.83 -3.54 -4.42
CA PHE A 139 11.07 -2.29 -4.63
C PHE A 139 11.80 -1.11 -3.98
N ILE A 140 11.56 0.10 -4.48
CA ILE A 140 12.10 1.33 -3.88
C ILE A 140 11.27 1.68 -2.64
N LYS A 141 11.95 1.83 -1.50
CA LYS A 141 11.36 2.36 -0.27
C LYS A 141 11.92 3.75 0.00
N THR A 142 11.05 4.74 0.08
CA THR A 142 11.43 6.13 0.35
C THR A 142 11.12 6.47 1.81
N GLU A 143 12.11 6.93 2.57
CA GLU A 143 11.94 7.44 3.93
C GLU A 143 12.50 8.86 4.02
N THR A 144 11.72 9.79 4.57
CA THR A 144 12.21 11.15 4.85
C THR A 144 12.97 11.16 6.16
N VAL A 145 14.26 11.51 6.12
CA VAL A 145 15.07 11.73 7.32
C VAL A 145 14.72 13.12 7.88
N ARG A 146 14.13 13.16 9.08
CA ARG A 146 13.97 14.43 9.81
C ARG A 146 15.34 14.83 10.36
N ARG A 147 15.85 15.98 9.94
CA ARG A 147 16.97 16.66 10.60
C ARG A 147 16.46 17.59 11.69
#